data_AF-A0A2J7ZR65-F1
#
_entry.id   AF-A0A2J7ZR65-F1
#
_cell.length_a   1.000
_cell.length_b   1.000
_cell.length_c   1.000
_cell.angle_alpha   90.00
_cell.angle_beta   90.00
_cell.angle_gamma   90.00
#
_symmetry.space_group_name_H-M   'P 1'
#
loop_
_entity.id
_entity.type
_entity.pdbx_description
1 polymer ?
#
loop_
_entity_poly.entity_id
_entity_poly.type
_entity_poly.pdbx_seq_one_letter_code
_entity_poly.pdbx_strand_id
1 'polypeptide(L)'
;MATTAAAPEGGNFARRDLLLSIQSQVQKMWEEEKVFEANAPAGESGEGEEARPKFFGNFPYPYMNGMLHLGHAFSLSKVGG
;
A
#
# COMPACT_ATOMS: atom_id res chain seq x y z
N MET A 1 6.51 -32.39 -14.77
CA MET A 1 7.22 -31.60 -15.79
C MET A 1 6.91 -30.14 -15.53
N ALA A 2 7.89 -29.36 -15.10
CA ALA A 2 7.71 -27.93 -14.80
C ALA A 2 7.94 -27.11 -16.07
N THR A 3 6.91 -26.36 -16.50
CA THR A 3 7.00 -25.42 -17.62
C THR A 3 7.84 -24.22 -17.18
N THR A 4 9.03 -24.07 -17.74
CA THR A 4 9.79 -22.82 -17.62
C THR A 4 9.09 -21.75 -18.46
N ALA A 5 8.62 -20.68 -17.83
CA ALA A 5 8.10 -19.53 -18.54
C ALA A 5 9.30 -18.75 -19.09
N ALA A 6 9.52 -18.79 -20.40
CA ALA A 6 10.52 -17.99 -21.07
C ALA A 6 10.21 -16.49 -20.84
N ALA A 7 11.21 -15.73 -20.39
CA ALA A 7 11.12 -14.29 -20.24
C ALA A 7 10.89 -13.65 -21.62
N PRO A 8 10.05 -12.61 -21.74
CA PRO A 8 9.86 -11.92 -23.01
C PRO A 8 11.13 -11.14 -23.36
N GLU A 9 11.77 -11.53 -24.46
CA GLU A 9 12.85 -10.81 -25.14
C GLU A 9 12.31 -9.49 -25.72
N GLY A 10 12.82 -8.35 -25.23
CA GLY A 10 12.59 -7.03 -25.84
C GLY A 10 12.26 -5.90 -24.87
N GLY A 11 13.29 -5.11 -24.50
CA GLY A 11 13.14 -3.82 -23.82
C GLY A 11 14.14 -3.60 -22.68
N ASN A 12 14.64 -2.36 -22.53
CA ASN A 12 15.47 -1.98 -21.38
C ASN A 12 14.56 -1.76 -20.15
N PHE A 13 14.48 -2.76 -19.28
CA PHE A 13 13.70 -2.72 -18.04
C PHE A 13 14.42 -2.06 -16.85
N ALA A 14 15.66 -1.57 -17.03
CA ALA A 14 16.48 -1.07 -15.92
C ALA A 14 15.77 0.00 -15.08
N ARG A 15 14.98 0.88 -15.71
CA ARG A 15 14.19 1.88 -15.00
C ARG A 15 13.06 1.26 -14.17
N ARG A 16 12.33 0.29 -14.72
CA ARG A 16 11.26 -0.43 -14.00
C ARG A 16 11.85 -1.19 -12.81
N ASP A 17 12.94 -1.91 -13.04
CA ASP A 17 13.56 -2.77 -12.03
C ASP A 17 14.17 -1.91 -10.90
N LEU A 18 14.71 -0.74 -11.23
CA LEU A 18 15.11 0.26 -10.25
C LEU A 18 13.91 0.75 -9.41
N LEU A 19 12.77 1.06 -10.02
CA LEU A 19 11.58 1.49 -9.27
C LEU A 19 11.04 0.37 -8.37
N LEU A 20 11.04 -0.87 -8.83
CA LEU A 20 10.63 -2.03 -8.03
C LEU A 20 11.56 -2.27 -6.83
N SER A 21 12.87 -2.08 -7.01
CA SER A 21 13.83 -2.22 -5.90
C SER A 21 13.68 -1.12 -4.87
N ILE A 22 13.42 0.12 -5.29
CA ILE A 22 13.11 1.24 -4.39
C ILE A 22 11.80 0.97 -3.66
N GLN A 23 10.75 0.54 -4.38
CA GLN A 23 9.45 0.22 -3.79
C GLN A 23 9.59 -0.82 -2.67
N SER A 24 10.31 -1.91 -2.90
CA SER A 24 10.51 -2.96 -1.90
C SER A 24 11.25 -2.46 -0.66
N GLN A 25 12.29 -1.63 -0.83
CA GLN A 25 13.03 -1.02 0.29
C GLN A 25 12.13 -0.10 1.12
N VAL A 26 11.34 0.75 0.46
CA VAL A 26 10.44 1.70 1.12
C VAL A 26 9.31 0.98 1.85
N GLN A 27 8.70 -0.03 1.24
CA GLN A 27 7.67 -0.85 1.89
C GLN A 27 8.19 -1.52 3.16
N LYS A 28 9.43 -2.05 3.11
CA LYS A 28 10.08 -2.64 4.28
C LYS A 28 10.29 -1.61 5.40
N MET A 29 10.80 -0.42 5.08
CA MET A 29 10.97 0.64 6.06
C MET A 29 9.63 1.05 6.70
N TRP A 30 8.55 1.16 5.92
CA TRP A 30 7.23 1.50 6.45
C TRP A 30 6.68 0.44 7.42
N GLU A 31 6.92 -0.84 7.13
CA GLU A 31 6.53 -1.96 8.00
C GLU A 31 7.33 -1.95 9.32
N GLU A 32 8.65 -1.77 9.23
CA GLU A 32 9.55 -1.74 10.40
C GLU A 32 9.25 -0.55 11.32
N GLU A 33 9.00 0.62 10.74
CA GLU A 33 8.70 1.86 11.46
C GLU A 33 7.21 1.99 11.85
N LYS A 34 6.35 1.05 11.44
CA LYS A 34 4.91 1.02 11.75
C LYS A 34 4.18 2.33 11.46
N VAL A 35 4.59 3.05 10.41
CA VAL A 35 4.12 4.42 10.12
C VAL A 35 2.62 4.54 9.82
N PHE A 36 1.94 3.42 9.52
CA PHE A 36 0.50 3.35 9.27
C PHE A 36 -0.31 2.80 10.48
N GLU A 37 0.33 2.49 11.61
CA GLU A 37 -0.36 2.13 12.86
C GLU A 37 -0.79 3.40 13.61
N ALA A 38 -2.06 3.79 13.49
CA ALA A 38 -2.63 4.90 14.24
C ALA A 38 -3.17 4.42 15.60
N ASN A 39 -2.61 4.94 16.69
CA ASN A 39 -3.14 4.74 18.05
C ASN A 39 -4.12 5.85 18.40
N ALA A 40 -5.20 5.51 19.11
CA ALA A 40 -6.10 6.51 19.65
C ALA A 40 -5.36 7.34 20.73
N PRO A 41 -5.61 8.66 20.81
CA PRO A 41 -5.06 9.49 21.86
C PRO A 41 -5.44 8.98 23.25
N ALA A 42 -4.52 9.08 24.21
CA ALA A 42 -4.67 8.47 25.54
C ALA A 42 -5.52 9.29 26.52
N GLY A 43 -6.08 10.43 26.10
CA GLY A 43 -6.87 11.33 26.96
C GLY A 43 -8.15 11.84 26.31
N GLU A 44 -9.14 12.17 27.13
CA GLU A 44 -10.41 12.80 26.73
C GLU A 44 -10.27 14.30 26.40
N SER A 45 -9.07 14.86 26.61
CA SER A 45 -8.76 16.28 26.49
C SER A 45 -7.54 16.46 25.60
N GLY A 46 -7.78 16.92 24.37
CA GLY A 46 -6.78 17.12 23.32
C GLY A 46 -5.76 18.22 23.64
N GLU A 47 -4.89 17.95 24.60
CA GLU A 47 -3.73 18.77 24.95
C GLU A 47 -2.47 17.92 24.75
N GLY A 48 -1.92 17.97 23.52
CA GLY A 48 -0.74 17.21 23.07
C GLY A 48 -0.61 17.27 21.54
N GLU A 49 0.29 16.47 20.92
CA GLU A 49 0.50 16.35 19.45
C GLU A 49 -0.78 16.07 18.60
N GLU A 50 -1.92 15.93 19.26
CA GLU A 50 -3.29 15.64 18.80
C GLU A 50 -3.99 16.78 18.02
N ALA A 51 -3.28 17.85 17.66
CA ALA A 51 -3.85 18.96 16.88
C ALA A 51 -4.06 18.64 15.38
N ARG A 52 -3.76 17.42 14.93
CA ARG A 52 -4.02 17.00 13.55
C ARG A 52 -5.47 16.55 13.40
N PRO A 53 -6.21 17.04 12.39
CA PRO A 53 -7.58 16.61 12.16
C PRO A 53 -7.62 15.10 11.88
N LYS A 54 -8.49 14.38 12.60
CA LYS A 54 -8.73 12.95 12.38
C LYS A 54 -9.30 12.75 10.97
N PHE A 55 -8.66 11.88 10.20
CA PHE A 55 -9.20 11.35 8.96
C PHE A 55 -9.49 9.85 9.12
N PHE A 56 -10.67 9.40 8.72
CA PHE A 56 -11.05 7.98 8.76
C PHE A 56 -11.69 7.57 7.43
N GLY A 57 -10.87 7.02 6.54
CA GLY A 57 -11.32 6.47 5.25
C GLY A 57 -11.70 5.00 5.36
N ASN A 58 -12.75 4.58 4.64
CA ASN A 58 -13.20 3.19 4.60
C ASN A 58 -13.27 2.69 3.14
N PHE A 59 -12.94 1.41 2.93
CA PHE A 59 -13.06 0.70 1.66
C PHE A 59 -13.80 -0.63 1.90
N PRO A 60 -14.84 -0.97 1.12
CA PRO A 60 -15.55 -2.22 1.31
C PRO A 60 -14.62 -3.41 1.05
N TYR A 61 -14.59 -4.38 1.98
CA TYR A 61 -13.80 -5.59 1.82
C TYR A 61 -14.22 -6.36 0.55
N PRO A 62 -13.30 -6.66 -0.37
CA PRO A 62 -13.63 -7.38 -1.60
C PRO A 62 -13.95 -8.85 -1.31
N TYR A 63 -14.76 -9.46 -2.16
CA TYR A 63 -14.94 -10.92 -2.12
C TYR A 63 -13.64 -11.62 -2.50
N MET A 64 -13.25 -12.62 -1.69
CA MET A 64 -11.97 -13.32 -1.79
C MET A 64 -12.00 -14.54 -2.72
N ASN A 65 -13.06 -14.70 -3.52
CA ASN A 65 -13.22 -15.83 -4.45
C ASN A 65 -12.43 -15.67 -5.76
N GLY A 66 -11.51 -14.70 -5.83
CA GLY A 66 -10.66 -14.43 -6.99
C GLY A 66 -9.55 -13.44 -6.70
N MET A 67 -8.72 -13.17 -7.71
CA MET A 67 -7.64 -12.17 -7.62
C MET A 67 -8.22 -10.75 -7.68
N LEU A 68 -7.54 -9.82 -7.00
CA LEU A 68 -7.87 -8.40 -7.14
C LEU A 68 -7.56 -7.93 -8.56
N HIS A 69 -8.53 -7.29 -9.20
CA HIS A 69 -8.37 -6.72 -10.54
C HIS A 69 -8.24 -5.19 -10.46
N LEU A 70 -7.93 -4.56 -11.60
CA LEU A 70 -7.68 -3.11 -11.70
C LEU A 70 -8.85 -2.24 -11.18
N GLY A 71 -10.09 -2.76 -11.24
CA GLY A 71 -11.26 -2.06 -10.70
C GLY A 71 -11.21 -1.91 -9.18
N HIS A 72 -10.72 -2.92 -8.46
CA HIS A 72 -10.48 -2.80 -7.02
C HIS A 72 -9.40 -1.75 -6.71
N ALA A 73 -8.30 -1.77 -7.46
CA ALA A 73 -7.22 -0.79 -7.30
C ALA A 73 -7.70 0.64 -7.58
N PHE A 74 -8.52 0.84 -8.62
CA PHE A 74 -9.12 2.13 -8.94
C PHE A 74 -10.01 2.63 -7.79
N SER A 75 -10.93 1.80 -7.29
CA SER A 75 -11.83 2.20 -6.20
C SER A 75 -11.07 2.45 -4.90
N LEU A 76 -10.07 1.64 -4.57
CA LEU A 76 -9.21 1.83 -3.39
C LEU A 76 -8.44 3.16 -3.46
N SER A 77 -7.98 3.56 -4.65
CA SER A 77 -7.24 4.82 -4.85
C SER A 77 -8.03 6.10 -4.55
N LYS A 78 -9.34 6.00 -4.29
CA LYS A 78 -10.22 7.14 -3.97
C LYS A 78 -10.37 7.39 -2.48
N VAL A 79 -9.92 6.48 -1.62
CA VAL A 79 -10.02 6.65 -0.18
C VAL A 79 -8.93 7.62 0.29
N GLY A 80 -9.32 8.83 0.69
CA GLY A 80 -8.40 9.83 1.25
C GLY A 80 -7.71 10.76 0.26
N GLY A 81 -8.30 10.96 -0.92
CA GLY A 81 -8.08 12.17 -1.73
C GLY A 81 -9.00 13.31 -1.32
#